data_AF-A0A537U0C7-F1
#
_entry.id   AF-A0A537U0C7-F1
#
_cell.length_a   1.000
_cell.length_b   1.000
_cell.length_c   1.000
_cell.angle_alpha   90.00
_cell.angle_beta   90.00
_cell.angle_gamma   90.00
#
_symmetry.space_group_name_H-M   'P 1'
#
loop_
_entity.id
_entity.type
_entity.pdbx_description
1 polymer ?
#
loop_
_entity_poly.entity_id
_entity_poly.type
_entity_poly.pdbx_seq_one_letter_code
_entity_poly.pdbx_strand_id
1 'polypeptide(L)' 'SSLVELVPRKAPLACELRALERVTQAAFGQRRKMLRQSLKSLGFDAMALLEATRIAPTARAEDVPVEGFVALARAFTAR' A
#
# COMPACT_ATOMS: atom_id res chain seq x y z
N SER A 1 26.13 8.23 13.32
CA SER A 1 25.11 7.65 14.21
C SER A 1 24.12 8.74 14.57
N SER A 2 22.84 8.42 14.71
CA SER A 2 21.76 9.39 14.97
C SER A 2 20.82 8.85 16.05
N LEU A 3 20.37 9.72 16.96
CA LEU A 3 19.31 9.41 17.93
C LEU A 3 17.97 9.85 17.33
N VAL A 4 16.98 8.96 17.32
CA VAL A 4 15.61 9.26 16.86
C VAL A 4 14.60 8.79 17.89
N GLU A 5 13.54 9.57 18.07
CA GLU A 5 12.40 9.22 18.91
C GLU A 5 11.21 8.84 18.02
N LEU A 6 10.56 7.71 18.31
CA LEU A 6 9.34 7.28 17.63
C LEU A 6 8.17 7.41 18.60
N VAL A 7 7.34 8.44 18.39
CA VAL A 7 6.14 8.65 19.19
C VAL A 7 4.93 8.07 18.44
N PRO A 8 4.19 7.12 19.03
CA PRO A 8 2.97 6.59 18.42
C PRO A 8 1.93 7.67 18.17
N ARG A 9 1.24 7.60 17.03
CA ARG A 9 0.10 8.48 16.75
C ARG A 9 -1.04 8.16 17.72
N LYS A 10 -1.67 9.19 18.30
CA LYS A 10 -2.82 9.05 19.21
C LYS A 10 -3.99 8.25 18.60
N ALA A 11 -4.21 8.41 17.30
CA ALA A 11 -5.22 7.69 16.54
C ALA A 11 -4.57 7.16 15.24
N PRO A 12 -3.99 5.95 15.25
CA PRO A 12 -3.42 5.36 14.04
C PRO A 12 -4.52 5.00 13.05
N LEU A 13 -4.18 5.04 11.76
CA LEU A 13 -5.09 4.62 10.71
C LEU A 13 -5.29 3.10 10.79
N ALA A 14 -6.50 2.66 11.12
CA ALA A 14 -6.78 1.24 11.33
C ALA A 14 -6.67 0.42 10.02
N CYS A 15 -5.88 -0.64 10.01
CA CYS A 15 -5.88 -1.69 8.98
C CYS A 15 -5.31 -2.97 9.58
N GLU A 16 -5.48 -4.09 8.88
CA GLU A 16 -4.85 -5.35 9.29
C GLU A 16 -3.37 -5.32 8.91
N LEU A 17 -2.50 -5.66 9.87
CA LEU A 17 -1.05 -5.51 9.71
C LEU A 17 -0.50 -6.40 8.59
N ARG A 18 -0.92 -7.67 8.51
CA ARG A 18 -0.43 -8.60 7.47
C ARG A 18 -0.85 -8.15 6.08
N ALA A 19 -2.05 -7.59 5.93
CA ALA A 19 -2.51 -6.99 4.68
C ALA A 19 -1.63 -5.80 4.29
N LEU A 20 -1.32 -4.91 5.23
CA LEU A 20 -0.44 -3.76 4.98
C LEU A 20 0.97 -4.21 4.56
N GLU A 21 1.55 -5.21 5.24
CA GLU A 21 2.84 -5.81 4.89
C GLU A 21 2.83 -6.40 3.47
N ARG A 22 1.77 -7.14 3.11
CA ARG A 22 1.68 -7.77 1.78
C ARG A 22 1.54 -6.74 0.66
N VAL A 23 0.69 -5.73 0.82
CA VAL A 23 0.50 -4.70 -0.23
C VAL A 23 1.76 -3.84 -0.38
N THR A 24 2.43 -3.49 0.72
CA THR A 24 3.69 -2.73 0.67
C THR A 24 4.82 -3.57 0.07
N GLN A 25 4.95 -4.84 0.45
CA GLN A 25 5.91 -5.75 -0.17
C GLN A 25 5.70 -5.86 -1.69
N ALA A 26 4.46 -6.03 -2.14
CA ALA A 26 4.15 -6.09 -3.57
C ALA A 26 4.44 -4.77 -4.29
N ALA A 27 4.04 -3.64 -3.71
CA ALA A 27 4.24 -2.31 -4.29
C ALA A 27 5.72 -1.95 -4.44
N PHE A 28 6.55 -2.25 -3.44
CA PHE A 28 7.97 -1.90 -3.40
C PHE A 28 8.92 -3.00 -3.88
N GLY A 29 8.43 -4.24 -4.05
CA GLY A 29 9.22 -5.38 -4.51
C GLY A 29 9.74 -5.22 -5.95
N GLN A 30 9.10 -4.36 -6.75
CA GLN A 30 9.56 -3.99 -8.09
C GLN A 30 9.84 -2.48 -8.16
N ARG A 31 11.12 -2.11 -7.95
CA ARG A 31 11.54 -0.70 -7.98
C ARG A 31 11.17 -0.02 -9.29
N ARG A 32 10.66 1.22 -9.21
CA ARG A 32 10.35 2.12 -10.33
C ARG A 32 9.26 1.62 -11.29
N LYS A 33 8.48 0.61 -10.91
CA LYS A 33 7.30 0.16 -11.68
C LYS A 33 6.05 0.87 -11.20
N MET A 34 5.11 1.05 -12.12
CA MET A 34 3.76 1.54 -11.83
C MET A 34 3.02 0.51 -10.97
N LEU A 35 2.18 0.97 -10.04
CA LEU A 35 1.45 0.09 -9.10
C LEU A 35 0.64 -1.00 -9.80
N ARG A 36 0.05 -0.72 -10.96
CA ARG A 36 -0.67 -1.74 -11.74
C ARG A 36 0.19 -2.97 -12.08
N GLN A 37 1.51 -2.82 -12.21
CA GLN A 37 2.43 -3.93 -12.49
C GLN A 37 2.93 -4.56 -11.19
N SER A 38 3.32 -3.73 -10.22
CA SER A 38 3.85 -4.20 -8.93
C SER A 38 2.85 -5.07 -8.17
N LEU A 39 1.57 -4.66 -8.15
CA LEU A 39 0.50 -5.35 -7.42
C LEU A 39 0.03 -6.65 -8.08
N LYS A 40 0.40 -6.95 -9.33
CA LYS A 40 0.06 -8.24 -9.98
C LYS A 40 0.59 -9.44 -9.20
N SER A 41 1.70 -9.26 -8.49
CA SER A 41 2.30 -10.30 -7.63
C SER A 41 1.37 -10.78 -6.51
N LEU A 42 0.31 -10.02 -6.19
CA LEU A 42 -0.69 -10.41 -5.20
C LEU A 42 -1.67 -11.48 -5.71
N GLY A 43 -1.67 -11.79 -7.01
CA GLY A 43 -2.40 -12.91 -7.60
C GLY A 43 -3.88 -12.67 -7.93
N PHE A 44 -4.32 -11.40 -7.98
CA PHE A 44 -5.69 -11.02 -8.35
C PHE A 44 -5.70 -9.70 -9.14
N ASP A 45 -6.90 -9.20 -9.43
CA ASP A 45 -7.10 -7.97 -10.22
C ASP A 45 -6.59 -6.71 -9.48
N ALA A 46 -5.37 -6.32 -9.84
CA ALA A 46 -4.75 -5.09 -9.35
C ALA A 46 -5.52 -3.83 -9.76
N MET A 47 -6.19 -3.82 -10.92
CA MET A 47 -6.95 -2.66 -11.37
C MET A 47 -8.17 -2.43 -10.49
N ALA A 48 -8.93 -3.48 -10.19
CA ALA A 48 -10.07 -3.39 -9.27
C ALA A 48 -9.67 -2.84 -7.89
N LEU A 49 -8.52 -3.26 -7.36
CA LEU A 49 -8.00 -2.75 -6.08
C LEU A 49 -7.62 -1.26 -6.15
N LEU A 50 -7.00 -0.84 -7.24
CA LEU A 50 -6.60 0.55 -7.48
C LEU A 50 -7.82 1.46 -7.68
N GLU A 51 -8.83 0.98 -8.39
CA GLU A 51 -10.11 1.67 -8.58
C GLU A 51 -10.87 1.84 -7.26
N ALA A 52 -10.96 0.78 -6.45
CA ALA A 52 -11.60 0.81 -5.13
C ALA A 52 -10.94 1.83 -4.18
N THR A 53 -9.65 2.10 -4.37
CA THR A 53 -8.87 3.02 -3.53
C THR A 53 -8.66 4.40 -4.18
N ARG A 54 -9.16 4.61 -5.41
CA ARG A 54 -8.96 5.82 -6.20
C ARG A 54 -7.49 6.18 -6.41
N ILE A 55 -6.62 5.18 -6.48
CA ILE A 55 -5.19 5.36 -6.72
C ILE A 55 -4.94 5.24 -8.23
N ALA A 56 -4.21 6.21 -8.79
CA ALA A 56 -3.86 6.18 -10.21
C ALA A 56 -3.04 4.90 -10.52
N PRO A 57 -3.45 4.08 -11.51
CA PRO A 57 -2.72 2.84 -11.84
C PRO A 57 -1.29 3.06 -12.33
N THR A 58 -0.99 4.28 -12.77
CA THR A 58 0.31 4.77 -13.23
C THR A 58 1.18 5.32 -12.10
N ALA A 59 0.64 5.52 -10.90
CA ALA A 59 1.42 6.00 -9.75
C ALA A 59 2.51 5.00 -9.39
N ARG A 60 3.65 5.50 -8.89
CA ARG A 60 4.66 4.66 -8.27
C ARG A 60 4.35 4.49 -6.79
N ALA A 61 4.92 3.46 -6.16
CA ALA A 61 4.70 3.19 -4.76
C ALA A 61 5.14 4.35 -3.86
N GLU A 62 6.25 5.02 -4.21
CA GLU A 62 6.76 6.19 -3.49
C GLU A 62 5.89 7.47 -3.63
N ASP A 63 5.04 7.54 -4.65
CA ASP A 63 4.13 8.68 -4.86
C ASP A 63 2.84 8.55 -4.03
N VAL A 64 2.59 7.37 -3.45
CA VAL A 64 1.36 7.08 -2.71
C VAL A 64 1.53 7.42 -1.23
N PRO A 65 0.65 8.24 -0.64
CA PRO A 65 0.73 8.57 0.78
C PRO A 65 0.37 7.36 1.65
N VAL A 66 0.72 7.43 2.94
CA VAL A 66 0.45 6.34 3.92
C VAL A 66 -1.03 5.97 3.95
N GLU A 67 -1.91 6.95 3.88
CA GLU A 67 -3.37 6.81 3.81
C GLU A 67 -3.79 5.93 2.63
N GLY A 68 -3.11 6.04 1.48
CA GLY A 68 -3.34 5.22 0.30
C GLY A 68 -2.98 3.75 0.52
N PHE A 69 -1.86 3.48 1.21
CA PHE A 69 -1.48 2.10 1.57
C PHE A 69 -2.43 1.48 2.60
N VAL A 70 -2.92 2.27 3.56
CA VAL A 70 -3.97 1.81 4.48
C VAL A 70 -5.26 1.49 3.71
N ALA A 71 -5.65 2.32 2.74
CA ALA A 71 -6.82 2.05 1.90
C ALA A 71 -6.63 0.76 1.06
N LEU A 72 -5.45 0.57 0.47
CA LEU A 72 -5.09 -0.67 -0.23
C LEU A 72 -5.17 -1.90 0.68
N ALA A 73 -4.64 -1.81 1.90
CA ALA A 73 -4.72 -2.90 2.87
C ALA A 73 -6.17 -3.24 3.26
N ARG A 74 -7.01 -2.22 3.49
CA ARG A 74 -8.44 -2.41 3.79
C ARG A 74 -9.17 -3.07 2.63
N ALA A 75 -8.98 -2.57 1.40
CA ALA A 75 -9.61 -3.13 0.20
C ALA A 75 -9.09 -4.55 -0.09
N PHE A 76 -7.83 -4.83 0.21
CA PHE A 76 -7.22 -6.16 0.10
C PHE A 76 -7.84 -7.18 1.06
N THR A 77 -8.25 -6.74 2.26
CA THR A 77 -8.89 -7.60 3.27
C THR A 77 -10.40 -7.72 3.08
N ALA A 78 -11.07 -6.68 2.58
CA ALA A 78 -12.51 -6.65 2.36
C ALA A 78 -13.00 -7.45 1.14
N ARG A 79 -12.08 -8.12 0.44
CA ARG A 79 -12.37 -9.00 -0.68
C ARG A 79 -12.94 -10.35 -0.24
#